data_AF-A0A1V5D1H2-F1
#
_entry.id   AF-A0A1V5D1H2-F1
#
_cell.length_a   1.000
_cell.length_b   1.000
_cell.length_c   1.000
_cell.angle_alpha   90.00
_cell.angle_beta   90.00
_cell.angle_gamma   90.00
#
_symmetry.space_group_name_H-M   'P 1'
#
loop_
_entity.id
_entity.type
_entity.pdbx_description
1 polymer ?
#
loop_
_entity_poly.entity_id
_entity_poly.type
_entity_poly.pdbx_seq_one_letter_code
_entity_poly.pdbx_strand_id
1 'polypeptide(L)'
;MGYFLEGERMDNIKSIEQIGKKARGRAERIKHLRGERVTQREAILGHCYDCMGGYTDGARDCEIETCSLYPFHPYRKSVTGHIAGIDSNLPAGVAQTV
;
A
#
# COMPACT_ATOMS: atom_id res chain seq x y z
N MET A 1 29.18 -1.62 -8.71
CA MET A 1 28.76 -2.17 -7.41
C MET A 1 27.23 -2.15 -7.39
N GLY A 2 26.55 -3.30 -7.29
CA GLY A 2 25.08 -3.29 -7.23
C GLY A 2 24.33 -4.63 -7.37
N TYR A 3 24.99 -5.77 -7.59
CA TYR A 3 24.31 -7.05 -7.89
C TYR A 3 24.18 -8.00 -6.69
N PHE A 4 23.79 -7.50 -5.52
CA PHE A 4 23.57 -8.35 -4.32
C PHE A 4 22.10 -8.38 -3.83
N LEU A 5 21.18 -7.72 -4.54
CA LEU A 5 19.75 -7.61 -4.16
C LEU A 5 18.79 -8.36 -5.10
N GLU A 6 19.30 -9.31 -5.89
CA GLU A 6 18.49 -10.08 -6.85
C GLU A 6 17.91 -11.38 -6.25
N GLY A 7 18.62 -12.01 -5.31
CA GLY A 7 18.19 -13.28 -4.70
C GLY A 7 16.92 -13.16 -3.85
N GLU A 8 16.87 -12.19 -2.93
CA GLU A 8 15.74 -12.02 -2.00
C GLU A 8 14.43 -11.61 -2.70
N ARG A 9 14.53 -11.08 -3.93
CA ARG A 9 13.39 -10.61 -4.72
C ARG A 9 12.59 -11.75 -5.35
N MET A 10 13.26 -12.82 -5.75
CA MET A 10 12.63 -13.96 -6.43
C MET A 10 11.94 -14.94 -5.47
N ASP A 11 12.44 -15.06 -4.24
CA ASP A 11 11.79 -15.87 -3.20
C ASP A 11 10.45 -15.27 -2.77
N ASN A 12 10.37 -13.93 -2.69
CA ASN A 12 9.12 -13.20 -2.44
C ASN A 12 8.07 -13.39 -3.55
N ILE A 13 8.47 -13.50 -4.83
CA ILE A 13 7.54 -13.73 -5.94
C ILE A 13 6.88 -15.09 -5.83
N LYS A 14 7.63 -16.15 -5.51
CA LYS A 14 7.09 -17.51 -5.37
C LYS A 14 6.08 -17.59 -4.22
N SER A 15 6.35 -16.93 -3.10
CA SER A 15 5.42 -16.84 -1.96
C SER A 15 4.12 -16.13 -2.32
N ILE A 16 4.20 -15.02 -3.07
CA ILE A 16 3.01 -14.31 -3.58
C ILE A 16 2.22 -15.18 -4.56
N GLU A 17 2.90 -15.98 -5.38
CA GLU A 17 2.23 -16.81 -6.36
C GLU A 17 1.50 -18.01 -5.75
N GLN A 18 2.04 -18.58 -4.67
CA GLN A 18 1.51 -19.78 -3.98
C GLN A 18 0.48 -19.47 -2.89
N ILE A 19 0.65 -18.38 -2.14
CA ILE A 19 -0.15 -18.07 -0.93
C ILE A 19 -1.22 -17.03 -1.23
N GLY A 20 -0.91 -16.06 -2.09
CA GLY A 20 -1.74 -14.89 -2.31
C GLY A 20 -2.96 -15.19 -3.18
N LYS A 21 -4.15 -14.80 -2.70
CA LYS A 21 -5.37 -14.81 -3.54
C LYS A 21 -5.19 -13.91 -4.75
N LYS A 22 -5.85 -14.24 -5.87
CA LYS A 22 -5.94 -13.39 -7.06
C LYS A 22 -6.74 -12.12 -6.72
N ALA A 23 -6.07 -11.14 -6.13
CA ALA A 23 -6.62 -9.84 -5.78
C ALA A 23 -5.92 -8.72 -6.57
N ARG A 24 -6.50 -7.51 -6.55
CA ARG A 24 -5.90 -6.32 -7.19
C ARG A 24 -4.55 -5.99 -6.55
N GLY A 25 -3.55 -5.66 -7.35
CA GLY A 25 -2.19 -5.33 -6.89
C GLY A 25 -1.17 -6.47 -6.99
N ARG A 26 -1.62 -7.74 -7.18
CA ARG A 26 -0.71 -8.89 -7.29
C ARG A 26 0.22 -8.77 -8.51
N ALA A 27 -0.35 -8.47 -9.67
CA ALA A 27 0.41 -8.41 -10.92
C ALA A 27 1.39 -7.23 -10.91
N GLU A 28 0.96 -6.11 -10.34
CA GLU A 28 1.71 -4.88 -10.21
C GLU A 28 2.90 -5.06 -9.26
N ARG A 29 2.70 -5.78 -8.15
CA ARG A 29 3.79 -6.15 -7.24
C ARG A 29 4.80 -7.06 -7.91
N ILE A 30 4.35 -8.08 -8.64
CA ILE A 30 5.23 -8.99 -9.38
C ILE A 30 6.02 -8.21 -10.46
N LYS A 31 5.36 -7.31 -11.18
CA LYS A 31 5.97 -6.44 -12.19
C LYS A 31 7.09 -5.57 -11.59
N HIS A 32 6.85 -4.98 -10.41
CA HIS A 32 7.89 -4.24 -9.69
C HIS A 32 9.06 -5.13 -9.26
N LEU A 33 8.79 -6.34 -8.73
CA LEU A 33 9.83 -7.29 -8.31
C LEU A 33 10.63 -7.85 -9.50
N ARG A 34 10.04 -7.88 -10.71
CA ARG A 34 10.76 -8.20 -11.96
C ARG A 34 11.66 -7.06 -12.45
N GLY A 35 11.60 -5.88 -11.84
CA GLY A 35 12.34 -4.70 -12.28
C GLY A 35 11.71 -4.00 -13.49
N GLU A 36 10.46 -4.34 -13.83
CA GLU A 36 9.72 -3.67 -14.91
C GLU A 36 9.21 -2.30 -14.45
N ARG A 37 8.97 -1.40 -15.41
CA ARG A 37 8.42 -0.07 -15.11
C ARG A 37 6.96 -0.20 -14.66
N VAL A 38 6.70 0.24 -13.43
CA VAL A 38 5.35 0.37 -12.87
C VAL A 38 4.97 1.85 -12.80
N THR A 39 3.72 2.16 -13.12
CA THR A 39 3.15 3.48 -12.90
C THR A 39 2.96 3.74 -11.41
N GLN A 40 2.83 5.00 -11.01
CA GLN A 40 2.61 5.36 -9.60
C GLN A 40 1.39 4.64 -9.01
N ARG A 41 0.31 4.54 -9.79
CA ARG A 41 -0.92 3.85 -9.37
C ARG A 41 -0.70 2.35 -9.20
N GLU A 42 0.00 1.71 -10.14
CA GLU A 42 0.35 0.29 -10.04
C GLU A 42 1.23 0.01 -8.82
N ALA A 43 2.21 0.89 -8.54
CA ALA A 43 3.08 0.77 -7.38
C ALA A 43 2.28 0.85 -6.06
N ILE A 44 1.32 1.77 -5.96
CA ILE A 44 0.43 1.88 -4.80
C ILE A 44 -0.38 0.60 -4.61
N LEU A 45 -0.98 0.06 -5.69
CA LEU A 45 -1.74 -1.18 -5.64
C LEU A 45 -0.87 -2.37 -5.20
N GLY A 46 0.34 -2.48 -5.75
CA GLY A 46 1.30 -3.52 -5.38
C GLY A 46 1.79 -3.41 -3.94
N HIS A 47 1.85 -2.19 -3.39
CA HIS A 47 2.18 -1.96 -1.99
C HIS A 47 1.02 -2.32 -1.07
N CYS A 48 -0.23 -1.97 -1.40
CA CYS A 48 -1.40 -2.39 -0.62
C CYS A 48 -1.55 -3.92 -0.59
N TYR A 49 -1.27 -4.59 -1.71
CA TYR A 49 -1.28 -6.06 -1.79
C TYR A 49 -0.28 -6.71 -0.82
N ASP A 50 0.91 -6.13 -0.71
CA ASP A 50 1.97 -6.62 0.20
C ASP A 50 1.69 -6.29 1.67
N CYS A 51 1.22 -5.07 1.94
CA CYS A 51 0.84 -4.64 3.29
C CYS A 51 -0.23 -5.55 3.92
N MET A 52 -1.18 -6.04 3.11
CA MET A 52 -2.20 -6.99 3.55
C MET A 52 -1.83 -8.46 3.34
N GLY A 53 -0.55 -8.77 3.12
CA GLY A 53 -0.07 -10.15 3.03
C GLY A 53 -0.71 -10.96 1.89
N GLY A 54 -1.09 -10.31 0.78
CA GLY A 54 -1.70 -10.96 -0.37
C GLY A 54 -3.19 -11.29 -0.22
N TYR A 55 -3.89 -10.60 0.69
CA TYR A 55 -5.34 -10.74 0.91
C TYR A 55 -5.76 -12.19 1.21
N THR A 56 -4.97 -12.91 2.00
CA THR A 56 -5.28 -14.28 2.46
C THR A 56 -6.67 -14.35 3.09
N ASP A 57 -6.98 -13.35 3.91
CA ASP A 57 -8.23 -13.22 4.67
C ASP A 57 -9.42 -12.74 3.83
N GLY A 58 -9.16 -12.26 2.61
CA GLY A 58 -10.18 -11.78 1.67
C GLY A 58 -9.93 -10.35 1.17
N ALA A 59 -10.57 -10.00 0.06
CA ALA A 59 -10.51 -8.67 -0.54
C ALA A 59 -11.36 -7.68 0.27
N ARG A 60 -10.83 -7.25 1.42
CA ARG A 60 -11.48 -6.32 2.36
C ARG A 60 -10.77 -4.97 2.38
N ASP A 61 -11.48 -4.00 2.94
CA ASP A 61 -10.89 -2.71 3.28
C ASP A 61 -10.04 -2.85 4.55
N CYS A 62 -8.90 -2.16 4.59
CA CYS A 62 -8.06 -2.14 5.79
C CYS A 62 -8.60 -1.18 6.85
N GLU A 63 -9.41 -0.19 6.45
CA GLU A 63 -10.08 0.79 7.33
C GLU A 63 -9.10 1.63 8.18
N ILE A 64 -7.82 1.72 7.77
CA ILE A 64 -6.78 2.51 8.44
C ILE A 64 -6.73 3.91 7.83
N GLU A 65 -7.48 4.85 8.41
CA GLU A 65 -7.57 6.23 7.90
C GLU A 65 -6.26 7.03 8.05
N THR A 66 -5.40 6.63 8.99
CA THR A 66 -4.07 7.24 9.20
C THR A 66 -3.07 6.88 8.12
N CYS A 67 -3.37 5.87 7.28
CA CYS A 67 -2.50 5.47 6.20
C CYS A 67 -2.58 6.49 5.05
N SER A 68 -1.44 7.05 4.67
CA SER A 68 -1.34 8.02 3.57
C SER A 68 -1.83 7.47 2.21
N LEU A 69 -1.87 6.14 2.06
CA LEU A 69 -2.33 5.47 0.85
C LEU A 69 -3.80 5.02 0.93
N TYR A 70 -4.46 5.16 2.07
CA TYR A 70 -5.86 4.79 2.25
C TYR A 70 -6.81 5.42 1.21
N PRO A 71 -6.65 6.69 0.78
CA PRO A 71 -7.49 7.29 -0.26
C PRO A 71 -7.44 6.54 -1.61
N PHE A 72 -6.35 5.83 -1.88
CA PHE A 72 -6.10 5.11 -3.14
C PHE A 72 -6.31 3.59 -3.00
N HIS A 73 -6.82 3.14 -1.86
CA HIS A 73 -7.01 1.72 -1.56
C HIS A 73 -8.02 1.06 -2.53
N PRO A 74 -7.71 -0.10 -3.15
CA PRO A 74 -8.53 -0.69 -4.22
C PRO A 74 -9.91 -1.19 -3.76
N TYR A 75 -10.06 -1.48 -2.48
CA TYR A 75 -11.29 -1.99 -1.87
C TYR A 75 -11.88 -1.01 -0.87
N ARG A 76 -11.49 0.27 -0.95
CA ARG A 76 -12.04 1.32 -0.09
C ARG A 76 -13.56 1.33 -0.19
N LYS A 77 -14.25 1.14 0.93
CA LYS A 77 -15.69 1.41 0.98
C LYS A 77 -15.84 2.92 0.90
N SER A 78 -16.58 3.41 -0.08
CA SER A 78 -16.83 4.84 -0.23
C SER A 78 -17.64 5.33 0.97
N VAL A 79 -16.97 5.71 2.05
CA VAL A 79 -17.60 6.46 3.12
C VAL A 79 -17.79 7.87 2.60
N THR A 80 -19.02 8.12 2.13
CA THR A 80 -19.52 9.46 1.85
C THR A 80 -19.46 10.25 3.16
N GLY A 81 -18.41 11.05 3.32
CA GLY A 81 -18.26 11.99 4.42
C GLY A 81 -17.91 11.33 5.77
N HIS A 82 -16.77 11.73 6.33
CA HIS A 82 -16.71 12.46 7.59
C HIS A 82 -15.22 12.61 7.91
N ILE A 83 -14.72 13.83 7.81
CA ILE A 83 -13.53 14.23 8.55
C ILE A 83 -13.97 14.24 10.02
N ALA A 84 -14.01 13.07 10.66
CA ALA A 84 -14.24 12.95 12.09
C ALA A 84 -12.87 12.96 12.76
N GLY A 85 -12.36 14.14 13.13
CA GLY A 85 -11.11 14.25 13.90
C GLY A 85 -10.09 15.27 13.40
N ILE A 86 -10.53 16.44 12.93
CA ILE A 86 -9.80 17.67 13.29
C ILE A 86 -10.57 18.29 14.45
N ASP A 87 -10.42 17.66 15.60
CA ASP A 87 -10.65 18.28 16.88
C ASP A 87 -9.90 19.62 16.93
N SER A 88 -10.68 20.63 17.23
CA SER A 88 -10.44 22.06 17.23
C SER A 88 -9.48 22.52 18.34
N ASN A 89 -8.34 21.83 18.53
CA ASN A 89 -7.36 22.20 19.54
C ASN A 89 -5.90 22.07 19.07
N LEU A 90 -5.61 22.54 17.87
CA LEU A 90 -4.28 23.06 17.59
C LEU A 90 -4.23 24.52 18.11
N PRO A 91 -3.51 24.84 19.20
CA PRO A 91 -3.27 26.23 19.52
C PRO A 91 -2.54 26.85 18.34
N ALA A 92 -3.19 27.81 17.68
CA ALA A 92 -2.56 28.67 16.71
C ALA A 92 -1.44 29.46 17.42
N GLY A 93 -0.22 28.91 17.37
CA GLY A 93 1.00 29.65 17.70
C GLY A 93 1.95 28.98 18.69
N VAL A 94 2.75 28.03 18.21
CA VAL A 94 4.14 27.74 18.67
C VAL A 94 4.78 26.92 17.52
N ALA A 95 5.90 27.19 16.86
CA ALA A 95 6.93 28.23 16.83
C ALA A 95 7.46 28.23 15.36
N GLN A 96 8.08 29.28 14.84
CA GLN A 96 9.56 29.38 14.80
C GLN A 96 9.91 30.73 14.16
N THR A 97 10.37 31.69 14.95
CA THR A 97 11.23 32.77 14.44
C THR A 97 12.66 32.39 14.79
N VAL A 98 13.47 32.25 13.73
CA VAL A 98 14.94 32.11 13.76
C VAL A 98 15.55 33.34 14.42
#